data_AF-A0A962V897-F1
#
_entry.id   AF-A0A962V897-F1
#
_cell.length_a   1.000
_cell.length_b   1.000
_cell.length_c   1.000
_cell.angle_alpha   90.00
_cell.angle_beta   90.00
_cell.angle_gamma   90.00
#
_symmetry.space_group_name_H-M   'P 1'
#
loop_
_entity.id
_entity.type
_entity.pdbx_description
1 polymer ?
#
loop_
_entity_poly.entity_id
_entity_poly.type
_entity_poly.pdbx_seq_one_letter_code
_entity_poly.pdbx_strand_id
1 'polypeptide(L)'
;MTPFALRTIVLVLGFSLFAGLSACGDTAALVRKVTYPPDFKYVSTAELRSSMDKLAFQLQLLDQMMADSAAGQAVQQQQVVDTLRNIEHIGTDLQAGEAGANHPFLQDHMSDFVLNVGQARIAASLEPPRYYLAGRVAGGCINCHKVNR
;
A
#
# COMPACT_ATOMS: atom_id res chain seq x y z
N MET A 1 44.10 26.83 -31.75
CA MET A 1 43.62 26.28 -30.45
C MET A 1 44.60 25.20 -30.03
N THR A 2 45.24 25.35 -28.87
CA THR A 2 46.34 24.46 -28.42
C THR A 2 45.79 23.12 -27.91
N PRO A 3 46.50 22.00 -28.13
CA PRO A 3 46.04 20.66 -27.73
C PRO A 3 45.89 20.50 -26.21
N PHE A 4 46.49 21.41 -25.44
CA PHE A 4 46.41 21.45 -23.98
C PHE A 4 45.00 21.86 -23.50
N ALA A 5 44.36 22.85 -24.13
CA ALA A 5 43.07 23.37 -23.70
C ALA A 5 41.91 22.38 -23.94
N LEU A 6 41.98 21.59 -25.02
CA LEU A 6 40.98 20.57 -25.34
C LEU A 6 41.01 19.40 -24.33
N ARG A 7 42.20 19.04 -23.85
CA ARG A 7 42.41 17.97 -22.84
C ARG A 7 41.84 18.35 -21.47
N THR A 8 42.02 19.60 -21.06
CA THR A 8 41.50 20.08 -19.76
C THR A 8 39.97 20.20 -19.77
N ILE A 9 39.37 20.63 -20.89
CA ILE A 9 37.91 20.74 -21.03
C ILE A 9 37.25 19.36 -20.99
N VAL A 10 37.82 18.36 -21.67
CA VAL A 10 37.30 16.97 -21.66
C VAL A 10 37.37 16.35 -20.26
N LEU A 11 38.44 16.62 -19.49
CA LEU A 11 38.58 16.10 -18.12
C LEU A 11 37.58 16.74 -17.14
N VAL A 12 37.32 18.04 -17.25
CA VAL A 12 36.38 18.74 -16.36
C VAL A 12 34.91 18.37 -16.66
N LEU A 13 34.56 18.21 -17.94
CA LEU A 13 33.23 17.73 -18.35
C LEU A 13 33.01 16.25 -17.97
N GLY A 14 34.04 15.40 -18.06
CA GLY A 14 33.97 14.01 -17.63
C GLY A 14 33.75 13.85 -16.13
N PHE A 15 34.41 14.66 -15.29
CA PHE A 15 34.28 14.60 -13.83
C PHE A 15 32.90 15.06 -13.34
N SER A 16 32.29 16.02 -14.03
CA SER A 16 30.97 16.57 -13.69
C SER A 16 29.82 15.58 -13.95
N LEU A 17 29.95 14.70 -14.95
CA LEU A 17 28.94 13.66 -15.24
C LEU A 17 28.96 12.51 -14.22
N PHE A 18 30.10 12.18 -13.62
CA PHE A 18 30.20 11.07 -12.66
C PHE A 18 29.74 11.45 -11.25
N ALA A 19 29.89 12.72 -10.84
CA ALA A 19 29.51 13.17 -9.51
C ALA A 19 27.98 13.27 -9.27
N GLY A 20 27.18 13.36 -10.34
CA GLY A 20 25.71 13.51 -10.24
C GLY A 20 24.95 12.23 -9.91
N LEU A 21 25.56 11.05 -10.08
CA LEU A 21 24.86 9.76 -9.96
C LEU A 21 24.89 9.15 -8.55
N SER A 22 25.69 9.70 -7.62
CA SER A 22 25.92 9.08 -6.30
C SER A 22 25.24 9.80 -5.12
N ALA A 23 24.49 10.88 -5.39
CA ALA A 23 23.95 11.74 -4.33
C ALA A 23 22.53 11.37 -3.84
N CYS A 24 21.92 10.31 -4.38
CA CYS A 24 20.52 9.98 -4.09
C CYS A 24 20.43 8.76 -3.14
N GLY A 25 20.77 8.91 -1.86
CA GLY A 25 20.51 7.83 -0.88
C GLY A 25 21.20 7.96 0.48
N ASP A 26 22.53 8.11 0.50
CA ASP A 26 23.32 7.92 1.74
C ASP A 26 23.13 9.03 2.78
N THR A 27 22.92 10.27 2.34
CA THR A 27 22.73 11.41 3.25
C THR A 27 21.42 11.32 4.03
N ALA A 28 20.36 10.80 3.41
CA ALA A 28 19.07 10.61 4.08
C ALA A 28 19.15 9.54 5.17
N ALA A 29 19.93 8.46 4.95
CA ALA A 29 20.15 7.43 5.96
C ALA A 29 20.92 7.97 7.18
N LEU A 30 21.93 8.83 6.95
CA LEU A 30 22.72 9.44 8.01
C LEU A 30 21.93 10.44 8.87
N VAL A 31 21.11 11.29 8.25
CA VAL A 31 20.22 12.21 8.99
C VAL A 31 19.26 11.41 9.87
N ARG A 32 18.66 10.34 9.33
CA ARG A 32 17.71 9.50 10.08
C ARG A 32 18.33 8.84 11.31
N LYS A 33 19.58 8.40 11.21
CA LYS A 33 20.32 7.78 12.33
C LYS A 33 20.42 8.70 13.56
N VAL A 34 20.37 10.01 13.37
CA VAL A 34 20.51 11.00 14.44
C VAL A 34 19.16 11.60 14.85
N THR A 35 18.17 11.64 13.95
CA THR A 35 16.86 12.25 14.22
C THR A 35 15.80 11.27 14.71
N TYR A 36 15.98 9.96 14.50
CA TYR A 36 14.99 8.94 14.91
C TYR A 36 15.48 8.10 16.10
N PRO A 37 14.55 7.59 16.92
CA PRO A 37 14.85 6.64 17.98
C PRO A 37 15.60 5.40 17.44
N PRO A 38 16.55 4.82 18.20
CA PRO A 38 17.34 3.66 17.76
C PRO A 38 16.50 2.39 17.54
N ASP A 39 15.30 2.35 18.09
CA ASP A 39 14.29 1.29 17.98
C ASP A 39 13.28 1.52 16.84
N PHE A 40 13.39 2.65 16.11
CA PHE A 40 12.54 2.92 14.95
C PHE A 40 12.86 1.94 13.81
N LYS A 41 11.95 0.99 13.55
CA LYS A 41 12.06 0.06 12.42
C LYS A 41 11.38 0.63 11.19
N TYR A 42 12.15 0.87 10.14
CA TYR A 42 11.59 1.23 8.84
C TYR A 42 10.98 0.01 8.16
N VAL A 43 9.72 0.13 7.73
CA VAL A 43 9.20 -0.73 6.65
C VAL A 43 9.84 -0.26 5.35
N SER A 44 10.40 -1.20 4.59
CA SER A 44 10.89 -0.87 3.26
C SER A 44 9.72 -0.50 2.34
N THR A 45 9.91 0.46 1.43
CA THR A 45 8.88 0.81 0.45
C THR A 45 8.41 -0.40 -0.36
N ALA A 46 9.30 -1.37 -0.59
CA ALA A 46 8.98 -2.63 -1.27
C ALA A 46 7.99 -3.50 -0.46
N GLU A 47 8.20 -3.60 0.85
CA GLU A 47 7.33 -4.36 1.75
C GLU A 47 5.93 -3.71 1.86
N LEU A 48 5.87 -2.40 2.07
CA LEU A 48 4.59 -1.67 2.08
C LEU A 48 3.83 -1.83 0.75
N ARG A 49 4.54 -1.70 -0.37
CA ARG A 49 3.97 -1.90 -1.70
C ARG A 49 3.43 -3.32 -1.86
N SER A 50 4.17 -4.32 -1.40
CA SER A 50 3.73 -5.72 -1.49
C SER A 50 2.42 -5.99 -0.74
N SER A 51 2.23 -5.39 0.44
CA SER A 51 0.99 -5.53 1.21
C SER A 51 -0.18 -4.77 0.59
N MET A 52 0.07 -3.57 0.06
CA MET A 52 -0.94 -2.81 -0.69
C MET A 52 -1.34 -3.50 -2.00
N ASP A 53 -0.40 -4.13 -2.71
CA ASP A 53 -0.67 -4.90 -3.92
C ASP A 53 -1.55 -6.12 -3.61
N LYS A 54 -1.28 -6.83 -2.49
CA LYS A 54 -2.14 -7.92 -1.99
C LYS A 54 -3.54 -7.43 -1.65
N LEU A 55 -3.64 -6.28 -0.97
CA LEU A 55 -4.92 -5.69 -0.60
C LEU A 55 -5.74 -5.30 -1.85
N ALA A 56 -5.09 -4.67 -2.83
CA ALA A 56 -5.71 -4.30 -4.11
C ALA A 56 -6.25 -5.52 -4.86
N PHE A 57 -5.47 -6.61 -4.90
CA PHE A 57 -5.90 -7.86 -5.52
C PHE A 57 -7.18 -8.42 -4.87
N GLN A 58 -7.23 -8.48 -3.53
CA GLN A 58 -8.43 -8.97 -2.82
C GLN A 58 -9.64 -8.07 -3.04
N LEU A 59 -9.45 -6.75 -3.10
CA LEU A 59 -10.53 -5.80 -3.38
C LEU A 59 -11.07 -5.92 -4.81
N GLN A 60 -10.19 -6.16 -5.78
CA GLN A 60 -10.59 -6.44 -7.16
C GLN A 60 -11.33 -7.78 -7.29
N LEU A 61 -10.94 -8.79 -6.50
CA LEU A 61 -11.66 -10.06 -6.44
C LEU A 61 -13.06 -9.88 -5.85
N LEU A 62 -13.18 -9.12 -4.76
CA LEU A 62 -14.47 -8.78 -4.15
C LEU A 62 -15.38 -8.03 -5.14
N ASP A 63 -14.84 -7.05 -5.87
CA ASP A 63 -15.58 -6.29 -6.88
C ASP A 63 -16.18 -7.19 -7.97
N GLN A 64 -15.39 -8.15 -8.48
CA GLN A 64 -15.87 -9.15 -9.44
C GLN A 64 -17.01 -10.00 -8.87
N MET A 65 -16.90 -10.43 -7.61
CA MET A 65 -17.96 -11.19 -6.94
C MET A 65 -19.25 -10.39 -6.75
N MET A 66 -19.15 -9.07 -6.61
CA MET A 66 -20.31 -8.18 -6.50
C MET A 66 -20.97 -7.89 -7.85
N ALA A 67 -20.19 -7.92 -8.93
CA ALA A 67 -20.68 -7.76 -10.30
C ALA A 67 -21.34 -9.03 -10.85
N ASP A 68 -20.90 -10.21 -10.41
CA ASP A 68 -21.45 -11.49 -10.85
C ASP A 68 -22.74 -11.85 -10.08
N SER A 69 -23.86 -11.92 -10.82
CA SER A 69 -25.17 -12.27 -10.29
C SER A 69 -25.56 -13.74 -10.51
N ALA A 70 -24.66 -14.56 -11.07
CA ALA A 70 -24.98 -15.91 -11.55
C ALA A 70 -24.58 -17.08 -10.64
N ALA A 71 -23.84 -16.86 -9.55
CA ALA A 71 -23.38 -17.93 -8.67
C ALA A 71 -24.47 -18.35 -7.65
N GLY A 72 -24.57 -19.66 -7.36
CA GLY A 72 -25.49 -20.17 -6.34
C GLY A 72 -25.23 -19.55 -4.96
N GLN A 73 -26.31 -19.10 -4.29
CA GLN A 73 -26.26 -18.21 -3.12
C GLN A 73 -25.28 -18.64 -2.02
N ALA A 74 -25.23 -19.92 -1.65
CA ALA A 74 -24.41 -20.39 -0.53
C ALA A 74 -22.89 -20.46 -0.86
N VAL A 75 -22.52 -20.90 -2.07
CA VAL A 75 -21.11 -20.95 -2.50
C VAL A 75 -20.58 -19.53 -2.71
N GLN A 76 -21.41 -18.64 -3.27
CA GLN A 76 -21.08 -17.23 -3.42
C GLN A 76 -20.91 -16.53 -2.06
N GLN A 77 -21.77 -16.85 -1.09
CA GLN A 77 -21.68 -16.29 0.26
C GLN A 77 -20.37 -16.62 0.94
N GLN A 78 -19.97 -17.90 0.94
CA GLN A 78 -18.73 -18.32 1.58
C GLN A 78 -17.51 -17.65 0.94
N GLN A 79 -17.47 -17.56 -0.38
CA GLN A 79 -16.40 -16.87 -1.11
C GLN A 79 -16.30 -15.38 -0.75
N VAL A 80 -17.43 -14.69 -0.65
CA VAL A 80 -17.46 -13.27 -0.24
C VAL A 80 -16.96 -13.10 1.20
N VAL A 81 -17.40 -13.97 2.12
CA VAL A 81 -16.98 -13.92 3.53
C VAL A 81 -15.47 -14.18 3.67
N ASP A 82 -14.94 -15.15 2.93
CA ASP A 82 -13.51 -15.48 2.97
C ASP A 82 -12.64 -14.38 2.36
N THR A 83 -13.06 -13.79 1.23
CA THR A 83 -12.38 -12.63 0.64
C THR A 83 -12.38 -11.44 1.62
N LEU A 84 -13.51 -11.14 2.26
CA LEU A 84 -13.59 -10.08 3.27
C LEU A 84 -12.68 -10.36 4.48
N ARG A 85 -12.58 -11.62 4.92
CA ARG A 85 -11.64 -12.00 5.99
C ARG A 85 -10.18 -11.76 5.59
N ASN A 86 -9.81 -12.07 4.34
CA ASN A 86 -8.46 -11.81 3.84
C ASN A 86 -8.15 -10.31 3.77
N ILE A 87 -9.12 -9.50 3.32
CA ILE A 87 -9.00 -8.03 3.32
C ILE A 87 -8.81 -7.50 4.74
N GLU A 88 -9.59 -7.98 5.70
CA GLU A 88 -9.49 -7.59 7.12
C GLU A 88 -8.12 -7.94 7.69
N HIS A 89 -7.61 -9.14 7.39
CA HIS A 89 -6.27 -9.58 7.83
C HIS A 89 -5.16 -8.69 7.25
N ILE A 90 -5.15 -8.47 5.93
CA ILE A 90 -4.13 -7.63 5.29
C ILE A 90 -4.21 -6.18 5.79
N GLY A 91 -5.42 -5.65 5.98
CA GLY A 91 -5.63 -4.31 6.55
C GLY A 91 -5.12 -4.22 7.98
N THR A 92 -5.36 -5.24 8.81
CA THR A 92 -4.85 -5.32 10.18
C THR A 92 -3.32 -5.40 10.19
N ASP A 93 -2.71 -6.20 9.31
CA ASP A 93 -1.25 -6.29 9.18
C ASP A 93 -0.65 -4.94 8.75
N LEU A 94 -1.31 -4.23 7.84
CA LEU A 94 -0.90 -2.90 7.41
C LEU A 94 -1.01 -1.85 8.54
N GLN A 95 -2.05 -1.95 9.38
CA GLN A 95 -2.26 -1.08 10.53
C GLN A 95 -1.25 -1.35 11.65
N ALA A 96 -1.04 -2.63 12.00
CA ALA A 96 -0.19 -3.07 13.10
C ALA A 96 1.30 -3.10 12.71
N GLY A 97 1.59 -3.25 11.41
CA GLY A 97 2.94 -3.21 10.89
C GLY A 97 3.58 -1.84 11.11
N GLU A 98 4.90 -1.82 11.08
CA GLU A 98 5.72 -0.62 11.29
C GLU A 98 5.35 0.54 10.33
N ALA A 99 4.72 0.24 9.18
CA ALA A 99 4.21 1.25 8.25
C ALA A 99 2.95 1.94 8.79
N GLY A 100 2.01 1.20 9.40
CA GLY A 100 0.83 1.77 10.05
C GLY A 100 1.17 2.46 11.37
N ALA A 101 2.10 1.91 12.14
CA ALA A 101 2.57 2.49 13.41
C ALA A 101 3.28 3.84 13.22
N ASN A 102 4.01 4.00 12.11
CA ASN A 102 4.85 5.18 11.86
C ASN A 102 4.27 6.13 10.79
N HIS A 103 3.11 5.82 10.20
CA HIS A 103 2.44 6.66 9.19
C HIS A 103 1.06 7.08 9.71
N PRO A 104 0.90 8.30 10.29
CA PRO A 104 -0.35 8.75 10.92
C PRO A 104 -1.59 8.56 10.04
N PHE A 105 -1.45 8.80 8.74
CA PHE A 105 -2.52 8.61 7.78
C PHE A 105 -2.95 7.13 7.63
N LEU A 106 -2.00 6.18 7.65
CA LEU A 106 -2.39 4.76 7.63
C LEU A 106 -2.99 4.36 8.97
N GLN A 107 -2.52 4.92 10.08
CA GLN A 107 -3.01 4.58 11.41
C GLN A 107 -4.52 4.85 11.57
N ASP A 108 -4.95 6.07 11.21
CA ASP A 108 -6.35 6.48 11.37
C ASP A 108 -7.25 5.84 10.31
N HIS A 109 -6.87 5.91 9.03
CA HIS A 109 -7.74 5.45 7.94
C HIS A 109 -7.76 3.93 7.78
N MET A 110 -6.69 3.22 8.14
CA MET A 110 -6.69 1.75 8.09
C MET A 110 -7.56 1.17 9.21
N SER A 111 -7.59 1.80 10.39
CA SER A 111 -8.48 1.38 11.47
C SER A 111 -9.95 1.41 11.03
N ASP A 112 -10.38 2.55 10.47
CA ASP A 112 -11.74 2.70 9.95
C ASP A 112 -12.02 1.73 8.80
N PHE A 113 -11.05 1.52 7.91
CA PHE A 113 -11.18 0.56 6.82
C PHE A 113 -11.39 -0.87 7.36
N VAL A 114 -10.55 -1.34 8.28
CA VAL A 114 -10.66 -2.68 8.89
C VAL A 114 -12.01 -2.85 9.59
N LEU A 115 -12.48 -1.83 10.33
CA LEU A 115 -13.81 -1.86 10.96
C LEU A 115 -14.93 -2.00 9.94
N ASN A 116 -14.89 -1.26 8.84
CA ASN A 116 -15.88 -1.34 7.76
C ASN A 116 -15.87 -2.72 7.08
N VAL A 117 -14.69 -3.31 6.87
CA VAL A 117 -14.54 -4.67 6.32
C VAL A 117 -15.13 -5.72 7.26
N GLY A 118 -14.87 -5.60 8.56
CA GLY A 118 -15.45 -6.49 9.58
C GLY A 118 -16.98 -6.43 9.60
N GLN A 119 -17.56 -5.23 9.51
CA GLN A 119 -19.01 -5.06 9.40
C GLN A 119 -19.58 -5.68 8.12
N ALA A 120 -18.89 -5.50 6.99
CA ALA A 120 -19.27 -6.13 5.73
C ALA A 120 -19.23 -7.66 5.81
N ARG A 121 -18.20 -8.23 6.47
CA ARG A 121 -18.07 -9.68 6.66
C ARG A 121 -19.22 -10.23 7.49
N ILE A 122 -19.56 -9.58 8.61
CA ILE A 122 -20.70 -9.97 9.45
C ILE A 122 -21.99 -9.94 8.63
N ALA A 123 -22.25 -8.85 7.90
CA ALA A 123 -23.45 -8.69 7.09
C ALA A 123 -23.55 -9.73 5.96
N ALA A 124 -22.43 -10.06 5.32
CA ALA A 124 -22.35 -11.11 4.29
C ALA A 124 -22.59 -12.51 4.88
N SER A 125 -22.27 -12.75 6.16
CA SER A 125 -22.46 -14.05 6.82
C SER A 125 -23.88 -14.33 7.33
N LEU A 126 -24.80 -13.36 7.23
CA LEU A 126 -26.19 -13.53 7.67
C LEU A 126 -27.02 -14.42 6.73
N GLU A 127 -28.15 -14.91 7.22
CA GLU A 127 -29.18 -15.60 6.42
C GLU A 127 -30.48 -14.77 6.42
N PRO A 128 -30.90 -14.17 5.29
CA PRO A 128 -30.20 -14.12 4.00
C PRO A 128 -28.99 -13.15 4.02
N PRO A 129 -27.99 -13.37 3.15
CA PRO A 129 -26.78 -12.55 3.11
C PRO A 129 -27.05 -11.12 2.64
N ARG A 130 -26.29 -10.15 3.18
CA ARG A 130 -26.41 -8.72 2.82
C ARG A 130 -25.10 -8.18 2.26
N TYR A 131 -25.04 -7.98 0.95
CA TYR A 131 -23.81 -7.60 0.23
C TYR A 131 -23.60 -6.10 0.01
N TYR A 132 -24.53 -5.24 0.43
CA TYR A 132 -24.39 -3.79 0.24
C TYR A 132 -23.07 -3.23 0.81
N LEU A 133 -22.69 -3.66 2.02
CA LEU A 133 -21.43 -3.24 2.63
C LEU A 133 -20.20 -3.84 1.94
N ALA A 134 -20.30 -5.07 1.42
CA ALA A 134 -19.24 -5.68 0.63
C ALA A 134 -18.97 -4.89 -0.67
N GLY A 135 -20.03 -4.43 -1.36
CA GLY A 135 -19.91 -3.54 -2.51
C GLY A 135 -19.27 -2.19 -2.18
N ARG A 136 -19.57 -1.62 -1.00
CA ARG A 136 -18.87 -0.40 -0.53
C ARG A 136 -17.38 -0.64 -0.26
N VAL A 137 -17.02 -1.79 0.31
CA VAL A 137 -15.63 -2.18 0.56
C VAL A 137 -14.88 -2.34 -0.76
N ALA A 138 -15.47 -3.01 -1.76
CA ALA A 138 -14.85 -3.19 -3.09
C ALA A 138 -14.43 -1.86 -3.74
N GLY A 139 -15.24 -0.81 -3.61
CA GLY A 139 -14.92 0.55 -4.09
C GLY A 139 -13.91 1.33 -3.23
N GLY A 140 -13.46 0.78 -2.10
CA GLY A 140 -12.64 1.47 -1.10
C GLY A 140 -11.25 1.89 -1.59
N CYS A 141 -10.62 1.11 -2.48
CA CYS A 141 -9.30 1.41 -3.05
C CYS A 141 -9.25 2.81 -3.66
N ILE A 142 -10.19 3.09 -4.57
CA ILE A 142 -10.23 4.34 -5.34
C ILE A 142 -10.47 5.51 -4.39
N ASN A 143 -11.31 5.32 -3.39
CA ASN A 143 -11.68 6.39 -2.48
C ASN A 143 -10.49 6.80 -1.59
N CYS A 144 -9.72 5.84 -1.06
CA CYS A 144 -8.51 6.12 -0.29
C CYS A 144 -7.44 6.85 -1.12
N HIS A 145 -7.20 6.44 -2.37
CA HIS A 145 -6.16 7.06 -3.20
C HIS A 145 -6.59 8.37 -3.87
N LYS A 146 -7.89 8.61 -4.05
CA LYS A 146 -8.41 9.86 -4.65
C LYS A 146 -8.42 11.02 -3.66
N VAL A 147 -8.77 10.76 -2.40
CA VAL A 147 -8.84 11.80 -1.35
C VAL A 147 -7.44 12.22 -0.88
N ASN A 148 -6.45 11.33 -0.99
CA ASN A 148 -5.15 11.48 -0.33
C ASN A 148 -3.97 11.46 -1.31
N ARG A 149 -4.18 12.05 -2.50
CA ARG A 149 -3.14 12.20 -3.53
C ARG A 149 -2.40 13.52 -3.39
#